data_AF-A0AAW0M7M1-F1
#
_entry.id   AF-A0AAW0M7M1-F1
#
_cell.length_a   1.000
_cell.length_b   1.000
_cell.length_c   1.000
_cell.angle_alpha   90.00
_cell.angle_beta   90.00
_cell.angle_gamma   90.00
#
_symmetry.space_group_name_H-M   'P 1'
#
loop_
_entity.id
_entity.type
_entity.pdbx_description
1 polymer ?
#
loop_
_entity_poly.entity_id
_entity_poly.type
_entity_poly.pdbx_seq_one_letter_code
_entity_poly.pdbx_strand_id
1 'polypeptide(L)'
;MANIILFLLSFALFAPFSSSTFQTFSKGSSLSRENPEDVLTSPNDVFSAGFYSVKMLSTLPYVWMANCDQPVNGKCSKLSLLKNGNLIITDAGKFTIWTTNTFSLS
;
A
#
# COMPACT_ATOMS: atom_id res chain seq x y z
N MET A 1 2.84 -8.82 43.23
CA MET A 1 2.07 -8.95 41.97
C MET A 1 1.96 -7.63 41.21
N ALA A 2 1.60 -6.51 41.86
CA ALA A 2 1.47 -5.20 41.19
C ALA A 2 2.74 -4.72 40.45
N ASN A 3 3.94 -4.90 41.01
CA ASN A 3 5.18 -4.44 40.36
C ASN A 3 5.53 -5.20 39.08
N ILE A 4 5.14 -6.48 38.98
CA ILE A 4 5.34 -7.30 37.77
C ILE A 4 4.41 -6.80 36.66
N ILE A 5 3.16 -6.47 37.01
CA ILE A 5 2.18 -5.91 36.08
C ILE A 5 2.66 -4.56 35.55
N LEU A 6 3.20 -3.69 36.42
CA LEU A 6 3.71 -2.38 36.01
C LEU A 6 4.94 -2.49 35.09
N PHE A 7 5.82 -3.47 35.35
CA PHE A 7 6.98 -3.77 34.52
C PHE A 7 6.61 -4.37 33.15
N LEU A 8 5.53 -5.16 33.08
CA LEU A 8 5.00 -5.66 31.81
C LEU A 8 4.30 -4.55 31.00
N LEU A 9 3.59 -3.65 31.67
CA LEU A 9 2.93 -2.50 31.03
C LEU A 9 3.94 -1.51 30.43
N SER A 10 5.08 -1.28 31.10
CA SER A 10 6.12 -0.40 30.55
C SER A 10 6.70 -0.98 29.26
N PHE A 11 6.91 -2.30 29.17
CA PHE A 11 7.41 -2.95 27.96
C PHE A 11 6.44 -2.83 26.76
N ALA A 12 5.13 -2.80 27.01
CA ALA A 12 4.11 -2.60 25.98
C ALA A 12 4.09 -1.16 25.43
N LEU A 13 4.46 -0.17 26.25
CA LEU A 13 4.51 1.25 25.86
C LEU A 13 5.77 1.60 25.05
N PHE A 14 6.84 0.80 25.16
CA PHE A 14 8.07 0.95 24.39
C PHE A 14 8.18 -0.02 23.21
N ALA A 15 7.13 -0.77 22.91
CA ALA A 15 7.11 -1.60 21.72
C ALA A 15 7.24 -0.68 20.48
N PRO A 16 8.28 -0.84 19.65
CA PRO A 16 8.39 -0.06 18.43
C PRO A 16 7.17 -0.38 17.57
N PHE A 17 6.42 0.65 17.18
CA PHE A 17 5.44 0.51 16.11
C PHE A 17 6.21 0.08 14.87
N SER A 18 6.11 -1.20 14.53
CA SER A 18 6.70 -1.74 13.31
C SER A 18 5.89 -1.21 12.14
N SER A 19 6.38 -0.15 11.49
CA SER A 19 5.86 0.26 10.19
C SER A 19 6.51 -0.63 9.13
N SER A 20 5.71 -1.41 8.40
CA SER A 20 6.23 -2.20 7.29
C SER A 20 6.37 -1.31 6.06
N THR A 21 7.54 -0.75 5.84
CA THR A 21 7.84 -0.08 4.56
C THR A 21 8.23 -1.13 3.53
N PHE A 22 7.42 -1.28 2.47
CA PHE A 22 7.69 -2.24 1.41
C PHE A 22 8.72 -1.66 0.44
N GLN A 23 9.97 -2.14 0.51
CA GLN A 23 10.98 -1.83 -0.51
C GLN A 23 10.81 -2.66 -1.78
N THR A 24 10.22 -3.87 -1.65
CA THR A 24 10.02 -4.81 -2.76
C THR A 24 8.61 -5.34 -2.76
N PHE A 25 7.89 -5.14 -3.86
CA PHE A 25 6.54 -5.66 -4.06
C PHE A 25 6.61 -7.06 -4.68
N SER A 26 6.27 -8.09 -3.90
CA SER A 26 6.46 -9.49 -4.29
C SER A 26 5.26 -10.06 -5.04
N LYS A 27 5.50 -11.09 -5.87
CA LYS A 27 4.42 -11.80 -6.58
C LYS A 27 3.41 -12.39 -5.58
N GLY A 28 2.13 -12.16 -5.83
CA GLY A 28 1.03 -12.55 -4.97
C GLY A 28 0.71 -11.56 -3.83
N SER A 29 1.45 -10.47 -3.69
CA SER A 29 1.18 -9.44 -2.69
C SER A 29 0.21 -8.36 -3.18
N SER A 30 -0.35 -7.61 -2.22
CA SER A 30 -1.29 -6.51 -2.49
C SER A 30 -1.15 -5.37 -1.50
N LEU A 31 -1.32 -4.13 -1.96
CA LEU A 31 -1.55 -2.94 -1.12
C LEU A 31 -3.06 -2.67 -1.09
N SER A 32 -3.60 -2.32 0.07
CA SER A 32 -5.02 -1.96 0.24
C SER A 32 -5.17 -0.47 0.52
N ARG A 33 -6.20 0.16 -0.07
CA ARG A 33 -6.62 1.53 0.26
C ARG A 33 -6.93 1.71 1.76
N GLU A 34 -7.27 0.63 2.46
CA GLU A 34 -7.62 0.65 3.88
C GLU A 34 -6.42 0.87 4.80
N ASN A 35 -5.21 0.62 4.29
CA ASN A 35 -3.96 0.89 4.98
C ASN A 35 -3.22 2.00 4.22
N PRO A 36 -3.57 3.28 4.41
CA PRO A 36 -2.98 4.38 3.66
C PRO A 36 -1.47 4.54 3.91
N GLU A 37 -0.96 4.01 5.01
CA GLU A 37 0.47 3.99 5.35
C GLU A 37 1.25 2.90 4.57
N ASP A 38 0.55 1.92 3.98
CA ASP A 38 1.16 0.86 3.17
C ASP A 38 1.50 1.40 1.78
N VAL A 39 2.64 2.09 1.70
CA VAL A 39 3.21 2.61 0.45
C VAL A 39 4.52 1.92 0.11
N LEU A 40 4.81 1.82 -1.19
CA LEU A 40 6.14 1.49 -1.67
C LEU A 40 7.00 2.73 -1.58
N THR A 41 8.22 2.60 -1.07
CA THR A 41 9.18 3.70 -1.03
C THR A 41 10.45 3.28 -1.76
N SER A 42 10.99 4.17 -2.60
CA SER A 42 12.26 3.94 -3.28
C SER A 42 13.41 3.85 -2.28
N PRO A 43 14.51 3.11 -2.56
CA PRO A 43 15.62 2.93 -1.61
C PRO A 43 16.29 4.21 -1.08
N ASN A 44 16.13 5.35 -1.77
CA ASN A 44 16.68 6.64 -1.38
C ASN A 44 15.61 7.61 -0.83
N ASP A 45 14.39 7.14 -0.56
CA ASP A 45 13.26 7.90 -0.01
C ASP A 45 12.81 9.13 -0.83
N VAL A 46 13.17 9.19 -2.12
CA VAL A 46 12.76 10.29 -3.02
C VAL A 46 11.37 10.07 -3.60
N PHE A 47 10.99 8.82 -3.85
CA PHE A 47 9.70 8.47 -4.43
C PHE A 47 8.92 7.53 -3.52
N SER A 48 7.61 7.75 -3.48
CA SER A 48 6.65 6.83 -2.90
C SER A 48 5.51 6.54 -3.86
N ALA A 49 4.95 5.34 -3.76
CA ALA A 49 3.84 4.89 -4.59
C ALA A 49 2.81 4.12 -3.74
N GLY A 50 1.54 4.47 -3.88
CA GLY A 50 0.46 3.88 -3.12
C GLY A 50 -0.88 4.52 -3.44
N PHE A 51 -1.88 4.29 -2.59
CA PHE A 51 -3.18 4.90 -2.77
C PHE A 51 -3.24 6.30 -2.19
N TYR A 52 -3.49 7.27 -3.05
CA TYR A 52 -3.71 8.66 -2.65
C TYR A 52 -5.13 9.12 -2.96
N SER A 53 -5.59 10.10 -2.18
CA SER A 53 -6.88 10.75 -2.43
C SER A 53 -6.77 11.71 -3.60
N VAL A 54 -7.74 11.67 -4.52
CA VAL A 54 -7.86 12.63 -5.63
C VAL A 54 -7.96 14.08 -5.10
N LYS A 55 -8.52 14.27 -3.90
CA LYS A 55 -8.60 15.59 -3.25
C LYS A 55 -7.21 16.19 -2.94
N MET A 56 -6.19 15.36 -2.80
CA MET A 56 -4.83 15.77 -2.50
C MET A 56 -4.03 16.16 -3.74
N LEU A 57 -4.58 16.00 -4.95
CA LEU A 57 -3.89 16.29 -6.22
C LEU A 57 -3.39 17.73 -6.32
N SER A 58 -4.09 18.68 -5.69
CA SER A 58 -3.70 20.09 -5.69
C SER A 58 -2.61 20.43 -4.67
N THR A 59 -2.28 19.51 -3.75
CA THR A 59 -1.40 19.79 -2.59
C THR A 59 -0.11 18.99 -2.60
N LEU A 60 -0.03 17.90 -3.37
CA LEU A 60 1.13 17.02 -3.44
C LEU A 60 1.71 16.99 -4.86
N PRO A 61 3.05 16.91 -5.01
CA PRO A 61 3.70 16.85 -6.31
C PRO A 61 3.59 15.45 -6.92
N TYR A 62 2.39 15.05 -7.33
CA TYR A 62 2.19 13.79 -8.05
C TYR A 62 2.84 13.86 -9.43
N VAL A 63 3.81 12.97 -9.67
CA VAL A 63 4.52 12.88 -10.95
C VAL A 63 3.92 11.83 -11.90
N TRP A 64 3.09 10.91 -11.38
CA TRP A 64 2.48 9.83 -12.15
C TRP A 64 1.20 9.27 -11.48
N MET A 65 0.26 8.77 -12.27
CA MET A 65 -0.96 8.10 -11.81
C MET A 65 -1.36 6.98 -12.79
N ALA A 66 -1.59 5.77 -12.28
CA ALA A 66 -1.91 4.59 -13.10
C ALA A 66 -3.29 4.69 -13.78
N ASN A 67 -4.33 4.97 -12.99
CA ASN A 67 -5.74 4.96 -13.36
C ASN A 67 -6.32 6.39 -13.33
N CYS A 68 -5.67 7.34 -14.04
CA CYS A 68 -6.04 8.75 -13.97
C CYS A 68 -7.41 9.05 -14.60
N ASP A 69 -7.83 8.21 -15.54
CA ASP A 69 -9.11 8.23 -16.23
C ASP A 69 -10.25 7.66 -15.35
N GLN A 70 -9.96 6.65 -14.53
CA GLN A 70 -10.94 5.98 -13.69
C GLN A 70 -10.45 5.79 -12.24
N PRO A 71 -10.68 6.78 -11.36
CA PRO A 71 -10.37 6.66 -9.93
C PRO A 71 -11.15 5.52 -9.24
N VAL A 72 -10.54 4.88 -8.23
CA VAL A 72 -11.22 3.89 -7.39
C VAL A 72 -12.22 4.55 -6.43
N ASN A 73 -13.31 3.85 -6.10
CA ASN A 73 -14.39 4.34 -5.24
C ASN A 73 -14.07 4.26 -3.73
N GLY A 74 -12.96 3.62 -3.33
CA GLY A 74 -12.47 3.68 -1.95
C GLY A 74 -12.21 2.31 -1.32
N LYS A 75 -12.92 1.97 -0.24
CA LYS A 75 -12.64 0.79 0.61
C LYS A 75 -12.61 -0.50 -0.20
N CYS A 76 -11.87 -1.50 0.29
CA CYS A 76 -11.60 -2.76 -0.41
C CYS A 76 -10.83 -2.65 -1.74
N SER A 77 -10.40 -1.46 -2.17
CA SER A 77 -9.59 -1.32 -3.37
C SER A 77 -8.16 -1.80 -3.14
N LYS A 78 -7.59 -2.49 -4.13
CA LYS A 78 -6.27 -3.10 -4.02
C LYS A 78 -5.42 -2.90 -5.27
N LEU A 79 -4.14 -2.61 -5.07
CA LEU A 79 -3.09 -2.77 -6.07
C LEU A 79 -2.48 -4.15 -5.82
N SER A 80 -2.49 -5.05 -6.79
CA SER A 80 -2.02 -6.43 -6.60
C SER A 80 -1.05 -6.83 -7.70
N LEU A 81 0.09 -7.39 -7.33
CA LEU A 81 0.98 -8.06 -8.27
C LEU A 81 0.61 -9.54 -8.29
N LEU A 82 -0.03 -9.97 -9.37
CA LEU A 82 -0.46 -11.35 -9.52
C LEU A 82 0.75 -12.29 -9.68
N LYS A 83 0.54 -13.58 -9.41
CA LYS A 83 1.61 -14.60 -9.55
C LYS A 83 2.16 -14.71 -10.97
N ASN A 84 1.34 -14.43 -11.98
CA ASN A 84 1.74 -14.37 -13.38
C ASN A 84 2.55 -13.10 -13.74
N GLY A 85 2.80 -12.20 -12.79
CA GLY A 85 3.52 -10.95 -13.01
C GLY A 85 2.67 -9.79 -13.51
N ASN A 86 1.35 -9.97 -13.66
CA ASN A 86 0.48 -8.86 -14.04
C ASN A 86 0.17 -8.00 -12.83
N LEU A 87 0.40 -6.69 -12.95
CA LEU A 87 0.02 -5.71 -11.94
C LEU A 87 -1.38 -5.18 -12.24
N ILE A 88 -2.30 -5.28 -11.28
CA ILE A 88 -3.70 -4.88 -11.42
C ILE A 88 -4.17 -3.95 -10.31
N ILE A 89 -5.14 -3.10 -10.62
CA ILE A 89 -5.92 -2.34 -9.64
C ILE A 89 -7.36 -2.85 -9.67
N THR A 90 -7.87 -3.26 -8.50
CA THR A 90 -9.27 -3.65 -8.31
C THR A 90 -9.99 -2.65 -7.44
N ASP A 91 -11.23 -2.31 -7.80
CA ASP A 91 -12.12 -1.45 -6.99
C ASP A 91 -12.91 -2.28 -5.95
N ALA A 92 -13.67 -1.59 -5.09
CA ALA A 92 -14.50 -2.17 -4.02
C ALA A 92 -15.42 -3.32 -4.49
N GLY A 93 -15.93 -3.24 -5.73
CA GLY A 93 -16.76 -4.28 -6.36
C GLY A 93 -16.00 -5.52 -6.83
N LYS A 94 -14.69 -5.62 -6.57
CA LYS A 94 -13.77 -6.65 -7.09
C LYS A 94 -13.62 -6.66 -8.62
N PHE A 95 -13.99 -5.57 -9.28
CA PHE A 95 -13.73 -5.37 -10.70
C PHE A 95 -12.32 -4.84 -10.91
N THR A 96 -11.61 -5.38 -11.90
CA THR A 96 -10.33 -4.82 -12.35
C THR A 96 -10.60 -3.56 -13.16
N ILE A 97 -10.07 -2.43 -12.71
CA ILE A 97 -10.22 -1.13 -13.38
C ILE A 97 -8.97 -0.73 -14.17
N TRP A 98 -7.82 -1.32 -13.84
CA TRP A 98 -6.56 -1.03 -14.50
C TRP A 98 -5.64 -2.24 -14.43
N THR A 99 -4.84 -2.45 -15.47
CA THR A 99 -3.93 -3.59 -15.63
C THR A 99 -2.75 -3.20 -16.51
N THR A 100 -1.56 -3.70 -16.17
CA THR A 100 -0.37 -3.57 -17.03
C THR A 100 -0.39 -4.48 -18.26
N ASN A 101 -1.24 -5.51 -18.26
CA ASN A 101 -1.27 -6.57 -19.28
C ASN A 101 0.11 -7.23 -19.51
N THR A 102 0.91 -7.30 -18.45
CA THR A 102 2.25 -7.90 -18.48
C THR A 102 2.18 -9.34 -17.99
N PHE A 103 2.98 -10.21 -18.61
CA PHE A 103 3.19 -11.58 -18.16
C PHE A 103 4.68 -11.82 -17.93
N SER A 104 5.00 -12.40 -16.78
CA SER A 104 6.36 -12.81 -16.45
C SER A 104 6.59 -14.21 -17.00
N LEU A 105 7.68 -14.40 -17.75
CA LEU A 105 8.09 -15.68 -18.33
C LEU A 105 8.84 -16.61 -17.34
N SER A 106 8.95 -16.18 -16.08
CA SER A 106 9.73 -16.87 -15.03
C SER A 106 9.13 -18.19 -14.59
#